data_AF-A0A382MIW6-F1
#
_entry.id   AF-A0A382MIW6-F1
#
_cell.length_a   1.000
_cell.length_b   1.000
_cell.length_c   1.000
_cell.angle_alpha   90.00
_cell.angle_beta   90.00
_cell.angle_gamma   90.00
#
_symmetry.space_group_name_H-M   'P 1'
#
loop_
_entity.id
_entity.type
_entity.pdbx_description
1 polymer ?
#
loop_
_entity_poly.entity_id
_entity_poly.type
_entity_poly.pdbx_seq_one_letter_code
_entity_poly.pdbx_strand_id
1 'polypeptide(L)' 'MATTRDLTPAEAGSARQIQKIIDEVAAAGGGKVVLPPMDLTLDRGLALASGIELIGQGT' A
#
# COMPACT_ATOMS: atom_id res chain seq x y z
N MET A 1 16.40 3.52 -6.54
CA MET A 1 16.25 3.88 -5.12
C MET A 1 14.94 3.29 -4.65
N ALA A 2 14.85 2.76 -3.43
CA ALA A 2 13.58 2.20 -2.93
C ALA A 2 12.57 3.35 -2.74
N THR A 3 11.42 3.27 -3.41
CA THR A 3 10.39 4.31 -3.36
C THR A 3 9.59 4.17 -2.08
N THR A 4 9.34 5.25 -1.34
CA THR A 4 8.40 5.23 -0.20
C THR A 4 7.16 6.03 -0.57
N ARG A 5 5.98 5.44 -0.38
CA ARG A 5 4.70 6.05 -0.68
C ARG A 5 3.80 6.03 0.56
N ASP A 6 3.71 7.18 1.21
CA ASP A 6 2.78 7.42 2.31
C ASP A 6 1.39 7.69 1.74
N LEU A 7 0.40 6.93 2.21
CA LEU A 7 -0.98 7.07 1.76
C LEU A 7 -1.78 8.01 2.66
N THR A 8 -2.66 8.76 2.03
CA THR A 8 -3.75 9.45 2.72
C THR A 8 -4.93 8.50 2.97
N PRO A 9 -5.83 8.80 3.91
CA PRO A 9 -7.02 7.98 4.14
C PRO A 9 -7.89 7.80 2.89
N ALA A 10 -7.94 8.81 2.01
CA ALA A 10 -8.67 8.73 0.74
C ALA A 10 -8.04 7.75 -0.26
N GLU A 11 -6.72 7.60 -0.24
CA GLU A 11 -5.98 6.66 -1.08
C GLU A 11 -5.99 5.23 -0.52
N ALA A 12 -6.09 5.09 0.80
CA ALA A 12 -6.20 3.82 1.50
C ALA A 12 -7.66 3.39 1.75
N GLY A 13 -8.64 4.00 1.09
CA GLY A 13 -10.07 3.79 1.35
C GLY A 13 -10.63 2.42 0.94
N SER A 14 -9.89 1.63 0.17
CA SER A 14 -10.30 0.28 -0.25
C SER A 14 -9.12 -0.59 -0.65
N ALA A 15 -9.28 -1.92 -0.58
CA ALA A 15 -8.28 -2.88 -1.04
C ALA A 15 -7.88 -2.65 -2.50
N ARG A 16 -8.84 -2.29 -3.37
CA ARG A 16 -8.57 -1.99 -4.79
C ARG A 16 -7.68 -0.77 -4.98
N GLN A 17 -7.91 0.30 -4.22
CA GLN A 17 -7.08 1.50 -4.31
C GLN A 17 -5.66 1.22 -3.80
N ILE A 18 -5.54 0.50 -2.68
CA ILE A 18 -4.24 0.11 -2.13
C ILE A 18 -3.49 -0.78 -3.12
N GLN A 19 -4.17 -1.75 -3.75
CA GLN A 19 -3.55 -2.60 -4.77
C GLN A 19 -3.02 -1.79 -5.95
N LYS A 20 -3.79 -0.82 -6.46
CA LYS A 20 -3.34 0.06 -7.55
C LYS A 20 -2.02 0.76 -7.21
N ILE A 21 -1.88 1.21 -5.97
CA ILE A 21 -0.68 1.93 -5.51
C ILE A 21 0.49 0.95 -5.32
N ILE A 22 0.24 -0.25 -4.79
CA ILE A 22 1.24 -1.32 -4.74
C ILE A 22 1.78 -1.62 -6.15
N ASP A 23 0.89 -1.75 -7.13
CA ASP A 23 1.27 -2.03 -8.52
C ASP A 23 2.10 -0.88 -9.13
N GLU A 24 1.74 0.38 -8.83
CA GLU A 24 2.51 1.57 -9.25
C GLU A 24 3.91 1.60 -8.64
N VAL A 25 4.06 1.28 -7.35
CA VAL A 25 5.36 1.20 -6.68
C VAL A 25 6.17 0.01 -7.20
N ALA A 26 5.52 -1.11 -7.50
CA ALA A 26 6.17 -2.27 -8.11
C ALA A 26 6.70 -1.94 -9.51
N ALA A 27 5.90 -1.26 -10.35
CA ALA A 27 6.31 -0.80 -11.66
C ALA A 27 7.47 0.21 -11.60
N ALA A 28 7.60 0.96 -10.51
CA ALA A 28 8.70 1.87 -10.24
C ALA A 28 9.98 1.18 -9.71
N GLY A 29 9.99 -0.15 -9.58
CA GLY A 29 11.16 -0.94 -9.15
C GLY A 29 11.16 -1.34 -7.68
N GLY A 30 10.01 -1.28 -7.00
CA GLY A 30 9.85 -1.71 -5.62
C GLY A 30 9.98 -0.59 -4.59
N GLY A 31 9.65 -0.89 -3.34
CA GLY A 31 9.55 0.11 -2.31
C GLY A 31 8.61 -0.21 -1.16
N LYS A 32 8.25 0.82 -0.40
CA LYS A 32 7.38 0.77 0.77
C LYS A 32 6.09 1.52 0.49
N VAL A 33 4.96 0.93 0.84
CA VAL A 33 3.65 1.59 0.89
C VAL A 33 3.26 1.70 2.36
N VAL A 34 3.05 2.91 2.84
CA VAL A 34 2.72 3.17 4.25
C VAL A 34 1.24 3.55 4.34
N LEU A 35 0.45 2.73 5.03
CA LEU A 35 -0.95 3.01 5.30
C LEU A 35 -1.06 4.05 6.42
N PRO A 36 -1.97 5.05 6.33
CA PRO A 36 -2.22 5.94 7.45
C PRO A 36 -2.84 5.16 8.62
N PRO A 37 -2.82 5.70 9.85
CA PRO A 37 -3.60 5.16 10.95
C PRO A 37 -5.09 5.14 10.59
N MET A 38 -5.67 3.96 10.43
CA MET A 38 -7.08 3.79 10.08
C MET A 38 -7.58 2.37 10.38
N ASP A 39 -8.89 2.25 10.54
CA ASP A 39 -9.57 0.96 10.43
C ASP A 39 -9.86 0.66 8.96
N LEU A 40 -9.30 -0.45 8.46
CA LEU A 40 -9.46 -0.89 7.08
C LEU A 40 -10.01 -2.32 7.07
N THR A 41 -11.16 -2.50 6.44
CA THR A 41 -11.66 -3.84 6.11
C THR A 41 -11.24 -4.20 4.69
N LEU A 42 -10.53 -5.31 4.55
CA LEU A 42 -10.15 -5.86 3.25
C LEU A 42 -11.23 -6.80 2.75
N ASP A 43 -11.91 -6.44 1.66
CA ASP A 43 -12.89 -7.30 0.97
C ASP A 43 -12.22 -8.42 0.15
N ARG A 44 -10.90 -8.32 -0.04
CA ARG A 44 -10.02 -9.25 -0.76
C ARG A 44 -8.58 -9.14 -0.24
N GLY A 45 -7.76 -10.15 -0.53
CA GLY A 45 -6.33 -10.08 -0.24
C GLY A 45 -5.60 -9.02 -1.08
N LEU A 46 -4.48 -8.51 -0.54
CA LEU A 46 -3.54 -7.66 -1.27
C LEU A 46 -2.38 -8.53 -1.78
N ALA A 47 -2.03 -8.36 -3.05
CA ALA A 47 -0.90 -9.03 -3.67
C ALA A 47 0.35 -8.16 -3.54
N LEU A 48 1.36 -8.65 -2.81
CA LEU A 48 2.65 -8.00 -2.66
C LEU A 48 3.65 -8.59 -3.65
N ALA A 49 4.14 -7.78 -4.57
CA ALA A 49 5.22 -8.16 -5.47
C ALA A 49 6.57 -8.24 -4.73
N SER A 50 7.56 -8.89 -5.34
CA SER A 50 8.92 -8.92 -4.79
C SER A 50 9.48 -7.51 -4.61
N GLY A 51 10.08 -7.24 -3.46
CA GLY A 51 10.64 -5.92 -3.14
C GLY A 51 9.59 -4.87 -2.76
N ILE A 52 8.34 -5.27 -2.51
CA ILE A 52 7.31 -4.41 -1.91
C ILE A 52 7.16 -4.73 -0.42
N GLU A 53 7.14 -3.68 0.39
CA GLU A 53 6.75 -3.72 1.80
C GLU A 53 5.45 -2.92 1.98
N LEU A 54 4.47 -3.49 2.68
CA LEU A 54 3.27 -2.79 3.13
C LEU A 54 3.38 -2.56 4.64
N ILE A 55 3.37 -1.30 5.07
CA ILE A 55 3.56 -0.90 6.45
C ILE A 55 2.22 -0.39 7.00
N GLY A 56 1.66 -1.13 7.97
CA GLY A 56 0.52 -0.69 8.75
C GLY A 56 0.97 0.18 9.94
N GLN A 57 0.40 1.37 10.07
CA GLN A 57 0.62 2.26 11.23
C GLN A 57 -0.33 1.89 12.37
N GLY A 58 -0.32 0.62 12.81
CA GLY A 58 -1.26 0.10 13.82
C GLY A 58 -1.47 1.06 14.99
N THR A 59 -2.70 1.12 15.50
CA THR A 59 -3.08 1.96 16.64
C THR A 59 -2.47 1.49 17.96
#